data_AF-A0A351TLA7-F1
#
_entry.id   AF-A0A351TLA7-F1
#
_cell.length_a   1.000
_cell.length_b   1.000
_cell.length_c   1.000
_cell.angle_alpha   90.00
_cell.angle_beta   90.00
_cell.angle_gamma   90.00
#
_symmetry.space_group_name_H-M   'P 1'
#
loop_
_entity.id
_entity.type
_entity.pdbx_description
1 polymer ?
#
loop_
_entity_poly.entity_id
_entity_poly.type
_entity_poly.pdbx_seq_one_letter_code
_entity_poly.pdbx_strand_id
1 'polypeptide(L)' 'MFIDETIELRADLPERLQRDFEELRKYYDAGDWFNFDIFFEGVEATVKGYYLAGKISRADLDCIFRKYGIL' A
#
# COMPACT_ATOMS: atom_id res chain seq x y z
N MET A 1 -8.47 -4.79 -6.81
CA MET A 1 -7.69 -4.47 -5.59
C MET A 1 -8.66 -4.33 -4.43
N PHE A 2 -8.24 -4.62 -3.20
CA PHE A 2 -9.07 -4.51 -2.00
C PHE A 2 -8.21 -4.09 -0.80
N ILE A 3 -8.79 -3.89 0.38
CA ILE A 3 -8.02 -3.72 1.63
C ILE A 3 -8.36 -4.89 2.54
N ASP A 4 -7.41 -5.82 2.74
CA ASP A 4 -7.54 -6.89 3.71
C ASP A 4 -7.27 -6.36 5.13
N GLU A 5 -8.30 -6.26 5.96
CA GLU A 5 -8.19 -5.80 7.35
C GLU A 5 -7.47 -6.81 8.26
N THR A 6 -7.39 -8.08 7.85
CA THR A 6 -6.74 -9.13 8.64
C THR A 6 -5.21 -9.10 8.52
N ILE A 7 -4.69 -8.37 7.53
CA ILE A 7 -3.26 -8.20 7.30
C ILE A 7 -2.80 -6.90 7.94
N GLU A 8 -2.02 -7.03 9.01
CA GLU A 8 -1.37 -5.90 9.68
C GLU A 8 0.00 -5.61 9.05
N LEU A 9 0.22 -4.34 8.69
CA LEU A 9 1.53 -3.85 8.25
C LEU A 9 2.34 -3.40 9.47
N ARG A 10 3.67 -3.51 9.41
CA ARG A 10 4.51 -3.04 10.51
C ARG A 10 4.37 -1.52 10.69
N ALA A 11 4.36 -1.09 11.95
CA ALA A 11 4.09 0.31 12.30
C ALA A 11 5.20 1.30 11.90
N ASP A 12 6.43 0.82 11.67
CA ASP A 12 7.61 1.64 11.38
C ASP A 12 7.96 1.69 9.88
N LEU A 13 6.98 1.45 8.99
CA LEU A 13 7.17 1.69 7.56
C LEU A 13 7.50 3.17 7.28
N PRO A 14 8.21 3.48 6.18
CA PRO A 14 8.48 4.85 5.78
C PRO A 14 7.23 5.74 5.85
N GLU A 15 7.35 6.93 6.47
CA GLU A 15 6.23 7.85 6.72
C GLU A 15 5.39 8.15 5.47
N ARG A 16 6.04 8.25 4.30
CA ARG A 16 5.35 8.43 3.03
C ARG A 16 4.37 7.27 2.74
N LEU A 17 4.80 6.03 2.94
CA LEU A 17 3.93 4.86 2.73
C LEU A 17 2.75 4.86 3.71
N GLN A 18 2.96 5.27 4.96
CA GLN A 18 1.86 5.37 5.94
C GLN A 18 0.79 6.35 5.44
N ARG A 19 1.20 7.55 4.97
CA ARG A 19 0.29 8.53 4.38
C ARG A 19 -0.40 8.01 3.13
N ASP A 20 0.33 7.33 2.26
CA ASP A 20 -0.23 6.72 1.05
C ASP A 20 -1.31 5.68 1.41
N PHE A 21 -1.10 4.87 2.45
CA PHE A 21 -2.09 3.89 2.92
C PHE A 21 -3.32 4.53 3.55
N GLU A 22 -3.14 5.62 4.31
CA GLU A 22 -4.26 6.41 4.85
C GLU A 22 -5.11 7.01 3.71
N GLU A 23 -4.48 7.49 2.65
CA GLU A 23 -5.19 8.06 1.51
C GLU A 23 -5.94 7.00 0.69
N LEU A 24 -5.30 5.84 0.44
CA LEU A 24 -5.98 4.67 -0.14
C LEU A 24 -7.19 4.26 0.68
N ARG A 25 -7.07 4.28 2.02
CA ARG A 25 -8.17 3.96 2.91
C ARG A 25 -9.34 4.93 2.74
N LYS A 26 -9.07 6.24 2.64
CA LYS A 26 -10.11 7.25 2.41
C LYS A 26 -10.89 6.99 1.12
N TYR A 27 -10.19 6.71 0.01
CA TYR A 27 -10.87 6.42 -1.27
C TYR A 27 -11.68 5.12 -1.19
N TYR A 28 -11.13 4.08 -0.54
CA TYR A 28 -11.81 2.80 -0.36
C TYR A 28 -13.11 2.95 0.45
N ASP A 29 -13.03 3.63 1.60
CA ASP A 29 -14.19 3.85 2.49
C ASP A 29 -15.25 4.75 1.83
N ALA A 30 -14.84 5.68 0.96
CA ALA A 30 -15.74 6.53 0.18
C ALA A 30 -16.38 5.80 -1.03
N GLY A 31 -15.93 4.60 -1.38
CA GLY A 31 -16.32 3.91 -2.60
C GLY A 31 -15.86 4.63 -3.89
N ASP A 32 -14.83 5.49 -3.79
CA ASP A 32 -14.25 6.23 -4.90
C ASP A 32 -13.20 5.37 -5.63
N TRP A 33 -13.70 4.37 -6.36
CA TRP A 33 -12.87 3.40 -7.07
C TRP A 33 -11.95 4.04 -8.12
N PHE A 34 -12.39 5.13 -8.75
CA PHE A 34 -11.59 5.81 -9.76
C PHE A 34 -10.31 6.41 -9.15
N ASN A 35 -10.45 7.18 -8.07
CA ASN A 35 -9.28 7.75 -7.42
C ASN A 35 -8.47 6.68 -6.66
N PHE A 36 -9.13 5.65 -6.12
CA PHE A 36 -8.45 4.51 -5.51
C PHE A 36 -7.50 3.86 -6.52
N ASP A 37 -8.00 3.46 -7.70
CA ASP A 37 -7.22 2.72 -8.69
C ASP A 37 -6.05 3.56 -9.23
N ILE A 38 -6.27 4.84 -9.56
CA ILE A 38 -5.22 5.73 -10.07
C ILE A 38 -4.16 6.00 -9.01
N PHE A 39 -4.57 6.28 -7.78
CA PHE A 39 -3.63 6.57 -6.70
C PHE A 39 -2.81 5.34 -6.36
N PHE A 40 -3.44 4.16 -6.37
CA PHE A 40 -2.79 2.90 -6.07
C PHE A 40 -1.61 2.58 -6.99
N GLU A 41 -1.71 2.85 -8.30
CA GLU A 41 -0.58 2.67 -9.23
C GLU A 41 0.68 3.44 -8.78
N GLY A 42 0.49 4.66 -8.26
CA GLY A 42 1.57 5.47 -7.69
C GLY A 42 2.12 4.89 -6.39
N VAL A 43 1.26 4.34 -5.53
CA VAL A 43 1.66 3.67 -4.29
C VAL A 43 2.44 2.40 -4.60
N GLU A 44 1.99 1.58 -5.55
CA GLU A 44 2.68 0.36 -5.97
C GLU A 44 4.09 0.65 -6.47
N ALA A 45 4.23 1.66 -7.34
CA ALA A 45 5.54 2.11 -7.82
C ALA A 45 6.45 2.58 -6.66
N THR A 46 5.87 3.30 -5.70
CA THR A 46 6.57 3.80 -4.52
C THR A 46 7.06 2.64 -3.65
N VAL A 47 6.19 1.67 -3.32
CA VAL A 47 6.52 0.47 -2.53
C VAL A 47 7.64 -0.34 -3.19
N LYS A 48 7.56 -0.59 -4.51
CA LYS A 48 8.62 -1.26 -5.27
C LYS A 48 9.94 -0.48 -5.20
N GLY A 49 9.89 0.85 -5.32
CA GLY A 49 11.06 1.73 -5.18
C GLY A 49 11.71 1.65 -3.80
N TYR A 50 10.91 1.66 -2.71
CA TYR A 50 11.41 1.49 -1.35
C TYR A 50 12.08 0.13 -1.14
N TYR A 51 11.52 -0.94 -1.71
CA TYR A 51 12.13 -2.27 -1.67
C TYR A 51 13.49 -2.28 -2.40
N LEU A 52 13.55 -1.76 -3.63
CA LEU A 52 14.79 -1.68 -4.41
C LEU A 52 15.87 -0.83 -3.72
N ALA A 53 15.46 0.19 -2.96
CA ALA A 53 16.36 1.04 -2.18
C ALA A 53 16.76 0.44 -0.81
N GLY A 54 16.32 -0.77 -0.48
CA GLY A 54 16.62 -1.44 0.79
C GLY A 54 15.97 -0.80 2.02
N LYS A 55 14.91 -0.02 1.82
CA LYS A 55 14.19 0.68 2.90
C LYS A 55 13.07 -0.15 3.51
N ILE A 56 12.57 -1.13 2.75
CA ILE A 56 11.65 -2.17 3.23
C ILE A 56 12.19 -3.53 2.78
N SER A 57 11.87 -4.56 3.53
CA SER A 57 12.27 -5.94 3.23
C SER A 57 11.38 -6.56 2.13
N ARG A 58 11.79 -7.72 1.63
CA ARG A 58 10.93 -8.52 0.74
C ARG A 58 9.63 -8.96 1.44
N ALA A 59 9.71 -9.30 2.73
CA ALA A 59 8.54 -9.67 3.51
C ALA A 59 7.55 -8.51 3.67
N ASP A 60 8.06 -7.28 3.83
CA ASP A 60 7.22 -6.07 3.84
C ASP A 60 6.50 -5.89 2.50
N LEU A 61 7.23 -6.00 1.38
CA LEU A 61 6.66 -5.91 0.04
C LEU A 61 5.53 -6.94 -0.17
N ASP A 62 5.82 -8.21 0.12
CA ASP A 62 4.85 -9.29 -0.05
C ASP A 62 3.63 -9.11 0.86
N CYS A 63 3.81 -8.60 2.08
CA CYS A 63 2.72 -8.31 3.02
C CYS A 63 1.83 -7.17 2.51
N ILE A 64 2.43 -6.07 2.04
CA ILE A 64 1.69 -4.94 1.44
C ILE A 64 0.90 -5.43 0.22
N PHE A 65 1.51 -6.20 -0.67
CA PHE A 65 0.84 -6.68 -1.88
C PHE A 65 -0.34 -7.59 -1.57
N ARG A 66 -0.19 -8.51 -0.61
CA ARG A 66 -1.30 -9.34 -0.14
C ARG A 66 -2.43 -8.50 0.47
N LYS A 67 -2.10 -7.50 1.30
CA LYS A 67 -3.09 -6.60 1.90
C LYS A 67 -3.94 -5.90 0.83
N TYR A 68 -3.32 -5.51 -0.29
CA TYR A 68 -4.00 -4.77 -1.34
C TYR A 68 -4.53 -5.61 -2.51
N GLY A 69 -4.31 -6.92 -2.47
CA GLY A 69 -4.76 -7.86 -3.50
C GLY A 69 -3.95 -7.81 -4.80
N ILE A 70 -2.66 -7.45 -4.72
CA ILE A 70 -1.70 -7.67 -5.81
C ILE A 70 -1.12 -9.08 -5.67
N LEU A 71 -1.21 -9.89 -6.74
CA LEU A 71 -0.62 -11.24 -6.84
C LEU A 71 0.76 -11.20 -7.50
#